data_AF-A0A540WE99-F1
#
_entry.id   AF-A0A540WE99-F1
#
_cell.length_a   1.000
_cell.length_b   1.000
_cell.length_c   1.000
_cell.angle_alpha   90.00
_cell.angle_beta   90.00
_cell.angle_gamma   90.00
#
_symmetry.space_group_name_H-M   'P 1'
#
loop_
_entity.id
_entity.type
_entity.pdbx_description
1 polymer ?
#
loop_
_entity_poly.entity_id
_entity_poly.type
_entity_poly.pdbx_seq_one_letter_code
_entity_poly.pdbx_strand_id
1 'polypeptide(L)'
;MLSREEVDRELTRLTAEREAVEAALLALQDHPGRRLLEGATLTGRTEERWQVAAQGFTLLWTYFDRYSEALAAARAVRSRRSRPGSPELAELSELLRGRAVTVSGGQLPDAAHQLAGPARLVEQISLTELMDRMNACYATVLEVVNAADAVWSALPARIDLLLAELRRVASLAGSVGVRPGSHPLGDDLSVLEQELTGLRAEVLADPLALWRPARVPAQRGRESTTSVVAAQQAAAGAVDVARFDQAGRTLDSIRVELEQLLRLRDEADERLHQVADLLRRADATLGEARQARGEVLAKIAATEVPAVPGPLAALRDGVHQAAELRQNGLWHRLAPLLDALEEQAAQELQRARQSLTEVTAPLAVRAELRGRLDAYKAMAARLGVAEDPEVIERYEKARWLLWSAPCDLRAAAAAVTRFQQALRPAAAPQDARRYDGQGE
;
A
#
# COMPACT_ATOMS: atom_id res chain seq x y z
N MET A 1 -10.88 -16.47 -70.01
CA MET A 1 -9.58 -15.96 -70.52
C MET A 1 -9.57 -14.46 -70.40
N LEU A 2 -8.43 -13.89 -70.02
CA LEU A 2 -8.22 -12.45 -69.91
C LEU A 2 -8.04 -11.81 -71.30
N SER A 3 -8.51 -10.57 -71.45
CA SER A 3 -8.12 -9.73 -72.58
C SER A 3 -6.68 -9.20 -72.40
N ARG A 4 -6.05 -8.74 -73.48
CA ARG A 4 -4.68 -8.17 -73.43
C ARG A 4 -4.57 -7.03 -72.41
N GLU A 5 -5.52 -6.11 -72.41
CA GLU A 5 -5.53 -4.96 -71.50
C GLU A 5 -5.69 -5.39 -70.05
N GLU A 6 -6.48 -6.44 -69.80
CA GLU A 6 -6.62 -7.02 -68.46
C GLU A 6 -5.33 -7.71 -68.02
N VAL A 7 -4.64 -8.45 -68.89
CA VAL A 7 -3.33 -9.03 -68.58
C VAL A 7 -2.32 -7.95 -68.22
N ASP A 8 -2.22 -6.89 -69.04
CA ASP A 8 -1.27 -5.80 -68.80
C ASP A 8 -1.57 -5.06 -67.47
N ARG A 9 -2.86 -4.86 -67.15
CA ARG A 9 -3.30 -4.32 -65.86
C ARG A 9 -2.96 -5.23 -64.68
N GLU A 10 -3.24 -6.53 -64.79
CA GLU A 10 -2.94 -7.50 -63.73
C GLU A 10 -1.43 -7.65 -63.50
N LEU A 11 -0.62 -7.69 -64.56
CA LEU A 11 0.84 -7.71 -64.43
C LEU A 11 1.37 -6.45 -63.75
N THR A 12 0.83 -5.28 -64.09
CA THR A 12 1.21 -4.01 -63.44
C THR A 12 0.86 -4.03 -61.94
N ARG A 13 -0.34 -4.52 -61.59
CA ARG A 13 -0.79 -4.66 -60.20
C ARG A 13 0.11 -5.61 -59.41
N LEU A 14 0.34 -6.83 -59.91
CA LEU A 14 1.17 -7.84 -59.24
C LEU A 14 2.64 -7.41 -59.12
N THR A 15 3.12 -6.58 -60.06
CA THR A 15 4.45 -5.95 -59.97
C THR A 15 4.55 -5.03 -58.77
N ALA A 16 3.59 -4.13 -58.61
CA ALA A 16 3.54 -3.22 -57.47
C ALA A 16 3.36 -3.99 -56.15
N GLU A 17 2.53 -5.04 -56.13
CA GLU A 17 2.38 -5.94 -54.98
C GLU A 17 3.72 -6.61 -54.62
N ARG A 18 4.48 -7.12 -55.60
CA ARG A 18 5.82 -7.70 -55.39
C ARG A 18 6.76 -6.72 -54.72
N GLU A 19 6.86 -5.49 -55.24
CA GLU A 19 7.75 -4.45 -54.70
C GLU A 19 7.36 -4.06 -53.26
N ALA A 20 6.06 -3.98 -52.97
CA ALA A 20 5.57 -3.71 -51.64
C ALA A 20 5.91 -4.85 -50.65
N VAL A 21 5.77 -6.11 -51.07
CA VAL A 21 6.14 -7.28 -50.25
C VAL A 21 7.65 -7.33 -50.03
N GLU A 22 8.46 -7.06 -51.05
CA GLU A 22 9.92 -7.00 -50.93
C GLU A 22 10.34 -5.97 -49.88
N ALA A 23 9.79 -4.75 -49.96
CA ALA A 23 10.05 -3.70 -48.99
C ALA A 23 9.61 -4.08 -47.56
N ALA A 24 8.46 -4.77 -47.42
CA ALA A 24 7.98 -5.23 -46.11
C ALA A 24 8.87 -6.33 -45.50
N LEU A 25 9.38 -7.28 -46.31
CA LEU A 25 10.29 -8.32 -45.84
C LEU A 25 11.64 -7.75 -45.42
N LEU A 26 12.16 -6.75 -46.13
CA LEU A 26 13.37 -6.03 -45.74
C LEU A 26 13.15 -5.24 -44.43
N ALA A 27 12.02 -4.56 -44.28
CA ALA A 27 11.68 -3.88 -43.03
C ALA A 27 11.58 -4.85 -41.84
N LEU A 28 11.01 -6.05 -42.06
CA LEU A 28 10.97 -7.10 -41.04
C LEU A 28 12.36 -7.66 -40.73
N GLN A 29 13.24 -7.76 -41.73
CA GLN A 29 14.62 -8.18 -41.55
C GLN A 29 15.39 -7.21 -40.64
N ASP A 30 15.22 -5.90 -40.84
CA ASP A 30 15.91 -4.87 -40.06
C ASP A 30 15.23 -4.53 -38.73
N HIS A 31 14.13 -5.22 -38.39
CA HIS A 31 13.36 -4.90 -37.20
C HIS A 31 14.16 -5.09 -35.90
N PRO A 32 14.17 -4.11 -34.97
CA PRO A 32 14.94 -4.18 -33.72
C PRO A 32 14.59 -5.41 -32.86
N GLY A 33 13.30 -5.65 -32.62
CA GLY A 33 12.83 -6.84 -31.91
C GLY A 33 13.36 -8.17 -32.47
N ARG A 34 13.48 -8.32 -33.80
CA ARG A 34 14.04 -9.53 -34.42
C ARG A 34 15.52 -9.69 -34.07
N ARG A 35 16.30 -8.62 -34.25
CA ARG A 35 17.74 -8.63 -33.96
C ARG A 35 18.02 -8.96 -32.49
N LEU A 36 17.17 -8.47 -31.59
CA LEU A 36 17.26 -8.78 -30.17
C LEU A 36 16.90 -10.25 -29.88
N LEU A 37 15.83 -10.78 -30.50
CA LEU A 37 15.44 -12.19 -30.37
C LEU A 37 16.50 -13.16 -30.90
N GLU A 38 17.21 -12.80 -31.97
CA GLU A 38 18.30 -13.62 -32.54
C GLU A 38 19.55 -13.66 -31.66
N GLY A 39 19.80 -12.59 -30.88
CA GLY A 39 21.00 -12.47 -30.04
C GLY A 39 20.81 -12.84 -28.56
N ALA A 40 19.57 -13.01 -28.11
CA ALA A 40 19.24 -13.26 -26.70
C ALA A 40 19.14 -14.76 -26.37
N THR A 41 19.43 -15.11 -25.13
CA THR A 41 19.10 -16.42 -24.56
C THR A 41 17.63 -16.44 -24.16
N LEU A 42 16.78 -16.99 -25.01
CA LEU A 42 15.33 -17.01 -24.82
C LEU A 42 14.91 -18.22 -23.99
N THR A 43 13.83 -18.05 -23.23
CA THR A 43 13.19 -19.13 -22.46
C THR A 43 11.67 -19.02 -22.53
N GLY A 44 10.97 -20.09 -22.18
CA GLY A 44 9.53 -20.06 -21.93
C GLY A 44 8.71 -19.69 -23.17
N ARG A 45 7.74 -18.79 -23.01
CA ARG A 45 6.79 -18.46 -24.09
C ARG A 45 7.48 -17.79 -25.27
N THR A 46 8.52 -17.00 -25.00
CA THR A 46 9.28 -16.31 -26.03
C THR A 46 10.05 -17.29 -26.91
N GLU A 47 10.71 -18.28 -26.31
CA GLU A 47 11.42 -19.32 -27.05
C GLU A 47 10.47 -20.11 -27.97
N GLU A 48 9.34 -20.58 -27.41
CA GLU A 48 8.34 -21.35 -28.15
C GLU A 48 7.79 -20.58 -29.36
N ARG A 49 7.38 -19.32 -29.17
CA ARG A 49 6.81 -18.52 -30.26
C ARG A 49 7.87 -18.04 -31.24
N TRP A 50 9.09 -17.76 -30.78
CA TRP A 50 10.19 -17.36 -31.66
C TRP A 50 10.63 -18.51 -32.56
N GLN A 51 10.68 -19.75 -32.07
CA GLN A 51 11.02 -20.91 -32.88
C GLN A 51 10.07 -21.07 -34.08
N VAL A 52 8.78 -20.88 -33.87
CA VAL A 52 7.76 -20.90 -34.93
C VAL A 52 7.92 -19.69 -35.86
N ALA A 53 8.11 -18.49 -35.32
CA ALA A 53 8.28 -17.28 -36.11
C ALA A 53 9.56 -17.29 -36.98
N ALA A 54 10.67 -17.82 -36.47
CA ALA A 54 11.93 -17.93 -37.21
C ALA A 54 11.82 -18.90 -38.41
N GLN A 55 11.10 -20.01 -38.24
CA GLN A 55 10.76 -20.91 -39.34
C GLN A 55 9.85 -20.23 -40.36
N GLY A 56 8.84 -19.49 -39.88
CA GLY A 56 7.96 -18.68 -40.70
C GLY A 56 8.70 -17.64 -41.53
N PHE A 57 9.69 -16.97 -40.94
CA PHE A 57 10.54 -16.00 -41.65
C PHE A 57 11.32 -16.66 -42.81
N THR A 58 11.83 -17.87 -42.59
CA THR A 58 12.52 -18.63 -43.66
C THR A 58 11.55 -19.04 -44.78
N LEU A 59 10.34 -19.47 -44.41
CA LEU A 59 9.27 -19.81 -45.36
C LEU A 59 8.80 -18.60 -46.17
N LEU A 60 8.72 -17.40 -45.56
CA LEU A 60 8.34 -16.16 -46.23
C LEU A 60 9.24 -15.84 -47.43
N TRP A 61 10.56 -15.92 -47.24
CA TRP A 61 11.50 -15.71 -48.34
C TRP A 61 11.37 -16.78 -49.43
N THR A 62 11.17 -18.04 -49.03
CA THR A 62 10.92 -19.13 -50.00
C THR A 62 9.65 -18.88 -50.82
N TYR A 63 8.57 -18.43 -50.17
CA TYR A 63 7.31 -18.09 -50.84
C TYR A 63 7.47 -16.86 -51.74
N PHE A 64 8.21 -15.84 -51.30
CA PHE A 64 8.50 -14.65 -52.09
C PHE A 64 9.30 -14.98 -53.36
N ASP A 65 10.29 -15.88 -53.27
CA ASP A 65 11.06 -16.34 -54.42
C ASP A 65 10.15 -17.04 -55.44
N ARG A 66 9.26 -17.94 -54.98
CA ARG A 66 8.28 -18.62 -55.84
C ARG A 66 7.29 -17.66 -56.48
N TYR A 67 6.84 -16.66 -55.73
CA TYR A 67 5.97 -15.61 -56.26
C TYR A 67 6.70 -14.80 -57.36
N SER A 68 7.96 -14.44 -57.11
CA SER A 68 8.80 -13.68 -58.04
C SER A 68 9.11 -14.48 -59.32
N GLU A 69 9.41 -15.77 -59.20
CA GLU A 69 9.60 -16.69 -60.34
C GLU A 69 8.34 -16.81 -61.20
N ALA A 70 7.18 -17.01 -60.57
CA ALA A 70 5.90 -17.13 -61.28
C ALA A 70 5.53 -15.83 -62.01
N LEU A 71 5.76 -14.66 -61.39
CA LEU A 71 5.55 -13.36 -62.04
C LEU A 71 6.54 -13.13 -63.20
N ALA A 72 7.81 -13.53 -63.04
CA ALA A 72 8.81 -13.46 -64.10
C ALA A 72 8.44 -14.35 -65.29
N ALA A 73 7.95 -15.57 -65.04
CA ALA A 73 7.46 -16.48 -66.07
C ALA A 73 6.27 -15.87 -66.85
N ALA A 74 5.29 -15.29 -66.15
CA ALA A 74 4.16 -14.61 -66.79
C ALA A 74 4.61 -13.43 -67.66
N ARG A 75 5.58 -12.62 -67.18
CA ARG A 75 6.17 -11.52 -67.97
C ARG A 75 6.92 -12.03 -69.20
N ALA A 76 7.69 -13.12 -69.07
CA ALA A 76 8.41 -13.71 -70.18
C ALA A 76 7.45 -14.15 -71.28
N VAL A 77 6.35 -14.84 -70.94
CA VAL A 77 5.29 -15.23 -71.87
C VAL A 77 4.69 -14.00 -72.57
N ARG A 78 4.40 -12.94 -71.80
CA ARG A 78 3.87 -11.68 -72.34
C ARG A 78 4.83 -10.96 -73.29
N SER A 79 6.14 -11.08 -73.09
CA SER A 79 7.18 -10.48 -73.95
C SER A 79 7.49 -11.26 -75.22
N ARG A 80 7.04 -12.52 -75.36
CA ARG A 80 7.31 -13.36 -76.56
C ARG A 80 6.81 -12.70 -77.85
N ARG A 81 5.69 -11.95 -77.79
CA ARG A 81 5.06 -11.31 -78.95
C ARG A 81 4.48 -9.94 -78.60
N SER A 82 4.61 -8.98 -79.53
CA SER A 82 4.00 -7.65 -79.41
C SER A 82 2.46 -7.67 -79.40
N ARG A 83 1.85 -8.67 -80.08
CA ARG A 83 0.42 -9.02 -80.01
C ARG A 83 0.29 -10.50 -79.63
N PRO A 84 -0.06 -10.83 -78.36
CA PRO A 84 -0.33 -12.20 -77.95
C PRO A 84 -1.56 -12.76 -78.69
N GLY A 85 -1.49 -14.02 -79.13
CA GLY A 85 -2.63 -14.73 -79.71
C GLY A 85 -3.47 -15.42 -78.62
N SER A 86 -4.51 -16.14 -79.06
CA SER A 86 -5.35 -16.97 -78.18
C SER A 86 -4.55 -17.97 -77.30
N PRO A 87 -3.54 -18.72 -77.81
CA PRO A 87 -2.82 -19.67 -76.96
C PRO A 87 -1.94 -18.98 -75.91
N GLU A 88 -1.32 -17.84 -76.23
CA GLU A 88 -0.55 -17.08 -75.24
C GLU A 88 -1.45 -16.44 -74.18
N LEU A 89 -2.65 -15.94 -74.55
CA LEU A 89 -3.64 -15.42 -73.60
C LEU A 89 -4.23 -16.51 -72.69
N ALA A 90 -4.33 -17.75 -73.18
CA ALA A 90 -4.69 -18.93 -72.39
C ALA A 90 -3.64 -19.24 -71.33
N GLU A 91 -2.37 -19.34 -71.75
CA GLU A 91 -1.21 -19.59 -70.89
C GLU A 91 -1.08 -18.48 -69.82
N LEU A 92 -1.23 -17.21 -70.20
CA LEU A 92 -1.21 -16.08 -69.27
C LEU A 92 -2.38 -16.10 -68.28
N SER A 93 -3.58 -16.52 -68.72
CA SER A 93 -4.73 -16.64 -67.82
C SER A 93 -4.52 -17.72 -66.77
N GLU A 94 -3.91 -18.84 -67.14
CA GLU A 94 -3.61 -19.94 -66.22
C GLU A 94 -2.49 -19.56 -65.24
N LEU A 95 -1.43 -18.88 -65.71
CA LEU A 95 -0.34 -18.42 -64.84
C LEU A 95 -0.80 -17.36 -63.82
N LEU A 96 -1.69 -16.45 -64.22
CA LEU A 96 -2.11 -15.33 -63.38
C LEU A 96 -3.29 -15.64 -62.45
N ARG A 97 -4.21 -16.52 -62.86
CA ARG A 97 -5.44 -16.84 -62.09
C ARG A 97 -5.61 -18.32 -61.77
N GLY A 98 -4.92 -19.21 -62.48
CA GLY A 98 -4.95 -20.65 -62.26
C GLY A 98 -4.03 -21.12 -61.13
N ARG A 99 -3.92 -22.43 -60.96
CA ARG A 99 -3.07 -23.07 -59.93
C ARG A 99 -1.70 -23.43 -60.52
N ALA A 100 -0.94 -22.41 -60.89
CA ALA A 100 0.32 -22.60 -61.62
C ALA A 100 1.58 -22.58 -60.74
N VAL A 101 1.49 -22.14 -59.49
CA VAL A 101 2.67 -22.02 -58.61
C VAL A 101 2.86 -23.29 -57.81
N THR A 102 4.04 -23.90 -57.90
CA THR A 102 4.40 -25.09 -57.13
C THR A 102 5.11 -24.68 -55.85
N VAL A 103 4.59 -25.16 -54.72
CA VAL A 103 5.14 -24.86 -53.38
C VAL A 103 5.30 -26.15 -52.61
N SER A 104 6.37 -26.26 -51.82
CA SER A 104 6.54 -27.36 -50.87
C SER A 104 5.46 -27.27 -49.80
N GLY A 105 4.77 -28.39 -49.51
CA GLY A 105 3.63 -28.42 -48.58
C GLY A 105 3.93 -28.16 -47.10
N GLY A 106 5.10 -27.59 -46.77
CA GLY A 106 5.44 -27.14 -45.44
C GLY A 106 4.64 -25.88 -45.10
N GLN A 107 3.46 -26.06 -44.53
CA GLN A 107 2.74 -24.99 -43.85
C GLN A 107 3.26 -24.88 -42.40
N LEU A 108 3.31 -23.66 -41.87
CA LEU A 108 3.50 -23.46 -40.42
C LEU A 108 2.43 -24.27 -39.67
N PRO A 109 2.78 -24.94 -38.55
CA PRO A 109 1.79 -25.63 -37.73
C PRO A 109 0.80 -24.61 -37.15
N ASP A 110 -0.38 -24.53 -37.75
CA ASP A 110 -1.51 -23.83 -37.15
C ASP A 110 -2.34 -24.85 -36.36
N ALA A 111 -2.68 -24.53 -35.11
CA ALA A 111 -3.41 -25.44 -34.22
C ALA A 111 -4.79 -25.82 -34.79
N ALA A 112 -5.36 -24.99 -35.67
CA ALA A 112 -6.62 -25.25 -36.34
C ALA A 112 -6.54 -26.23 -37.53
N HIS A 113 -5.35 -26.49 -38.08
CA HIS A 113 -5.17 -27.20 -39.35
C HIS A 113 -4.66 -28.64 -39.22
N GLN A 114 -4.48 -29.16 -38.01
CA GLN A 114 -4.00 -30.54 -37.76
C GLN A 114 -4.98 -31.66 -38.19
N LEU A 115 -6.17 -31.32 -38.72
CA LEU A 115 -7.24 -32.29 -39.06
C LEU A 115 -7.42 -32.55 -40.58
N ALA A 116 -6.59 -31.98 -41.46
CA ALA A 116 -6.80 -32.07 -42.91
C ALA A 116 -5.74 -32.90 -43.66
N GLY A 117 -6.03 -34.19 -43.86
CA GLY A 117 -5.49 -35.01 -44.98
C GLY A 117 -4.01 -35.42 -44.96
N PRO A 118 -3.58 -36.35 -45.84
CA PRO A 118 -2.19 -36.78 -45.93
C PRO A 118 -1.29 -35.64 -46.40
N ALA A 119 -0.13 -35.47 -45.75
CA ALA A 119 0.86 -34.45 -46.08
C ALA A 119 1.29 -34.54 -47.55
N ARG A 120 0.80 -33.64 -48.40
CA ARG A 120 1.26 -33.52 -49.79
C ARG A 120 2.61 -32.82 -49.79
N LEU A 121 3.64 -33.49 -50.28
CA LEU A 121 5.01 -32.95 -50.35
C LEU A 121 5.11 -31.74 -51.30
N VAL A 122 4.26 -31.68 -52.33
CA VAL A 122 4.19 -30.58 -53.30
C VAL A 122 2.73 -30.23 -53.57
N GLU A 123 2.41 -28.94 -53.54
CA GLU A 123 1.09 -28.41 -53.86
C GLU A 123 1.17 -27.41 -55.01
N GLN A 124 0.11 -27.37 -55.82
CA GLN A 124 -0.11 -26.32 -56.81
C GLN A 124 -1.16 -25.35 -56.28
N ILE A 125 -0.78 -24.08 -56.16
CA ILE A 125 -1.62 -23.01 -55.64
C ILE A 125 -1.63 -21.81 -56.61
N SER A 126 -2.62 -20.94 -56.47
CA SER A 126 -2.67 -19.69 -57.22
C SER A 126 -1.77 -18.62 -56.60
N LEU A 127 -1.44 -17.57 -57.36
CA LEU A 127 -0.71 -16.41 -56.84
C LEU A 127 -1.45 -15.72 -55.68
N THR A 128 -2.78 -15.70 -55.73
CA THR A 128 -3.61 -15.14 -54.65
C THR A 128 -3.52 -15.99 -53.38
N GLU A 129 -3.61 -17.32 -53.50
CA GLU A 129 -3.49 -18.22 -52.34
C GLU A 129 -2.08 -18.18 -51.74
N LEU A 130 -1.04 -18.06 -52.58
CA LEU A 130 0.33 -17.84 -52.11
C LEU A 130 0.47 -16.52 -51.34
N MET A 131 -0.08 -15.43 -51.87
CA MET A 131 -0.08 -14.13 -51.20
C MET A 131 -0.82 -14.18 -49.85
N ASP A 132 -1.97 -14.87 -49.78
CA ASP A 132 -2.70 -15.05 -48.53
C ASP A 132 -1.87 -15.83 -47.49
N ARG A 133 -1.18 -16.90 -47.90
CA ARG A 133 -0.26 -17.66 -47.03
C ARG A 133 0.92 -16.80 -46.58
N MET A 134 1.50 -16.00 -47.47
CA MET A 134 2.56 -15.05 -47.13
C MET A 134 2.08 -14.01 -46.11
N ASN A 135 0.91 -13.41 -46.34
CA ASN A 135 0.35 -12.42 -45.42
C ASN A 135 0.06 -13.01 -44.03
N ALA A 136 -0.46 -14.23 -43.96
CA ALA A 136 -0.69 -14.93 -42.69
C ALA A 136 0.63 -15.18 -41.95
N CYS A 137 1.63 -15.71 -42.65
CA CYS A 137 2.95 -15.96 -42.08
C CYS A 137 3.64 -14.66 -41.62
N TYR A 138 3.57 -13.61 -42.44
CA TYR A 138 4.12 -12.29 -42.13
C TYR A 138 3.46 -11.71 -40.87
N ALA A 139 2.13 -11.80 -40.75
CA ALA A 139 1.41 -11.34 -39.56
C ALA A 139 1.87 -12.07 -38.29
N THR A 140 2.07 -13.40 -38.34
CA THR A 140 2.57 -14.17 -37.19
C THR A 140 3.97 -13.74 -36.77
N VAL A 141 4.89 -13.58 -37.71
CA VAL A 141 6.28 -13.16 -37.40
C VAL A 141 6.29 -11.72 -36.86
N LEU A 142 5.54 -10.82 -37.50
CA LEU A 142 5.45 -9.42 -37.10
C LEU A 142 4.84 -9.27 -35.70
N GLU A 143 3.82 -10.06 -35.33
CA GLU A 143 3.24 -10.05 -33.98
C GLU A 143 4.30 -10.35 -32.91
N VAL A 144 5.09 -11.42 -33.09
CA VAL A 144 6.11 -11.84 -32.13
C VAL A 144 7.21 -10.78 -32.00
N VAL A 145 7.71 -10.30 -33.13
CA VAL A 145 8.80 -9.32 -33.19
C VAL A 145 8.38 -7.96 -32.61
N ASN A 146 7.16 -7.49 -32.90
CA ASN A 146 6.62 -6.25 -32.32
C ASN A 146 6.36 -6.39 -30.82
N ALA A 147 5.83 -7.54 -30.37
CA ALA A 147 5.56 -7.79 -28.96
C ALA A 147 6.87 -7.79 -28.13
N ALA A 148 7.92 -8.46 -28.62
CA ALA A 148 9.22 -8.46 -27.96
C ALA A 148 9.83 -7.05 -27.92
N ASP A 149 9.78 -6.32 -29.04
CA ASP A 149 10.30 -4.95 -29.14
C ASP A 149 9.57 -3.99 -28.17
N ALA A 150 8.24 -4.08 -28.09
CA ALA A 150 7.45 -3.25 -27.20
C ALA A 150 7.80 -3.49 -25.71
N VAL A 151 7.99 -4.75 -25.33
CA VAL A 151 8.36 -5.13 -23.95
C VAL A 151 9.78 -4.66 -23.62
N TRP A 152 10.76 -4.93 -24.48
CA TRP A 152 12.15 -4.53 -24.28
C TRP A 152 12.39 -3.03 -24.42
N SER A 153 11.52 -2.31 -25.11
CA SER A 153 11.56 -0.85 -25.12
C SER A 153 10.98 -0.24 -23.83
N ALA A 154 10.02 -0.90 -23.19
CA ALA A 154 9.28 -0.35 -22.05
C ALA A 154 9.85 -0.73 -20.67
N LEU A 155 10.24 -1.99 -20.46
CA LEU A 155 10.47 -2.53 -19.11
C LEU A 155 11.92 -2.46 -18.58
N PRO A 156 12.99 -2.63 -19.38
CA PRO A 156 14.36 -2.65 -18.87
C PRO A 156 14.74 -1.41 -18.05
N ALA A 157 14.50 -0.22 -18.60
CA ALA A 157 14.79 1.03 -17.88
C ALA A 157 13.96 1.16 -16.59
N ARG A 158 12.69 0.73 -16.65
CA ARG A 158 11.78 0.78 -15.51
C ARG A 158 12.23 -0.14 -14.36
N ILE A 159 12.66 -1.36 -14.67
CA ILE A 159 13.13 -2.30 -13.63
C ILE A 159 14.48 -1.89 -13.05
N ASP A 160 15.38 -1.35 -13.86
CA ASP A 160 16.66 -0.85 -13.38
C ASP A 160 16.47 0.35 -12.43
N LEU A 161 15.49 1.22 -12.71
CA LEU A 161 15.09 2.30 -11.80
C LEU A 161 14.54 1.77 -10.46
N LEU A 162 13.63 0.78 -10.50
CA LEU A 162 13.09 0.16 -9.28
C LEU A 162 14.19 -0.52 -8.46
N LEU A 163 15.11 -1.25 -9.09
CA LEU A 163 16.26 -1.89 -8.42
C LEU A 163 17.24 -0.86 -7.86
N ALA A 164 17.44 0.27 -8.53
CA ALA A 164 18.27 1.36 -8.01
C ALA A 164 17.63 2.01 -6.78
N GLU A 165 16.33 2.26 -6.81
CA GLU A 165 15.61 2.83 -5.67
C GLU A 165 15.54 1.85 -4.49
N LEU A 166 15.27 0.57 -4.74
CA LEU A 166 15.34 -0.48 -3.71
C LEU A 166 16.69 -0.48 -3.01
N ARG A 167 17.81 -0.42 -3.75
CA ARG A 167 19.16 -0.37 -3.16
C ARG A 167 19.38 0.86 -2.28
N ARG A 168 18.83 2.02 -2.65
CA ARG A 168 18.88 3.23 -1.82
C ARG A 168 18.09 3.07 -0.53
N VAL A 169 16.86 2.56 -0.63
CA VAL A 169 16.00 2.30 0.54
C VAL A 169 16.63 1.25 1.46
N ALA A 170 17.18 0.17 0.91
CA ALA A 170 17.90 -0.85 1.67
C ALA A 170 19.14 -0.28 2.38
N SER A 171 19.89 0.63 1.73
CA SER A 171 21.02 1.31 2.37
C SER A 171 20.57 2.20 3.53
N LEU A 172 19.46 2.94 3.38
CA LEU A 172 18.88 3.77 4.44
C LEU A 172 18.38 2.90 5.60
N ALA A 173 17.64 1.84 5.31
CA ALA A 173 17.18 0.85 6.28
C ALA A 173 18.37 0.26 7.08
N GLY A 174 19.45 -0.14 6.38
CA GLY A 174 20.67 -0.63 7.00
C GLY A 174 21.32 0.36 7.96
N SER A 175 21.26 1.67 7.67
CA SER A 175 21.80 2.73 8.54
C SER A 175 21.04 2.89 9.87
N VAL A 176 19.79 2.43 9.92
CA VAL A 176 18.93 2.47 11.11
C VAL A 176 18.95 1.12 11.84
N GLY A 177 19.68 0.12 11.34
CA GLY A 177 19.76 -1.21 11.94
C GLY A 177 18.66 -2.18 11.48
N VAL A 178 17.86 -1.81 10.47
CA VAL A 178 16.92 -2.72 9.81
C VAL A 178 17.72 -3.73 8.99
N ARG A 179 17.64 -5.01 9.36
CA ARG A 179 18.34 -6.12 8.70
C ARG A 179 17.42 -7.32 8.52
N PRO A 180 17.61 -8.12 7.45
CA PRO A 180 16.90 -9.39 7.29
C PRO A 180 17.06 -10.29 8.51
N GLY A 181 15.97 -10.96 8.92
CA GLY A 181 15.86 -11.84 10.08
C GLY A 181 15.77 -11.13 11.44
N SER A 182 16.10 -9.84 11.50
CA SER A 182 16.04 -9.04 12.73
C SER A 182 14.86 -8.06 12.77
N HIS A 183 14.38 -7.65 11.59
CA HIS A 183 13.31 -6.68 11.43
C HIS A 183 12.40 -7.06 10.25
N PRO A 184 11.06 -7.02 10.39
CA PRO A 184 10.13 -7.36 9.31
C PRO A 184 10.38 -6.61 7.99
N LEU A 185 10.54 -5.27 8.04
CA LEU A 185 10.94 -4.48 6.85
C LEU A 185 12.23 -4.96 6.16
N GLY A 186 13.17 -5.53 6.90
CA GLY A 186 14.40 -6.10 6.32
C GLY A 186 14.10 -7.37 5.53
N ASP A 187 13.16 -8.18 6.01
CA ASP A 187 12.67 -9.36 5.30
C ASP A 187 11.89 -8.95 4.05
N ASP A 188 10.99 -7.97 4.17
CA ASP A 188 10.20 -7.45 3.04
C ASP A 188 11.09 -6.87 1.93
N LEU A 189 12.14 -6.10 2.30
CA LEU A 189 13.13 -5.60 1.35
C LEU A 189 13.86 -6.74 0.63
N SER A 190 14.22 -7.81 1.35
CA SER A 190 14.90 -8.97 0.76
C SER A 190 14.01 -9.76 -0.20
N VAL A 191 12.73 -9.92 0.14
CA VAL A 191 11.73 -10.54 -0.73
C VAL A 191 11.55 -9.70 -2.00
N LEU A 192 11.40 -8.38 -1.85
CA LEU A 192 11.24 -7.46 -2.98
C LEU A 192 12.48 -7.43 -3.89
N GLU A 193 13.69 -7.55 -3.32
CA GLU A 193 14.93 -7.68 -4.10
C GLU A 193 14.94 -8.94 -4.96
N GLN A 194 14.55 -10.08 -4.38
CA GLN A 194 14.45 -11.35 -5.10
C GLN A 194 13.39 -11.28 -6.20
N GLU A 195 12.22 -10.70 -5.91
CA GLU A 195 11.14 -10.52 -6.87
C GLU A 195 11.56 -9.62 -8.04
N LEU A 196 12.18 -8.47 -7.78
CA LEU A 196 12.66 -7.57 -8.83
C LEU A 196 13.83 -8.18 -9.61
N THR A 197 14.71 -8.94 -8.97
CA THR A 197 15.79 -9.64 -9.67
C THR A 197 15.23 -10.73 -10.60
N GLY A 198 14.23 -11.48 -10.14
CA GLY A 198 13.52 -12.48 -10.94
C GLY A 198 12.78 -11.84 -12.12
N LEU A 199 12.04 -10.74 -11.87
CA LEU A 199 11.39 -9.97 -12.92
C LEU A 199 12.38 -9.44 -13.97
N ARG A 200 13.58 -9.02 -13.55
CA ARG A 200 14.60 -8.55 -14.50
C ARG A 200 15.09 -9.67 -15.39
N ALA A 201 15.32 -10.86 -14.82
CA ALA A 201 15.69 -12.04 -15.61
C ALA A 201 14.55 -12.42 -16.58
N GLU A 202 13.30 -12.40 -16.13
CA GLU A 202 12.11 -12.68 -16.96
C GLU A 202 11.96 -11.68 -18.10
N VAL A 203 12.12 -10.38 -17.86
CA VAL A 203 12.11 -9.35 -18.93
C VAL A 203 13.14 -9.64 -20.00
N LEU A 204 14.36 -10.07 -19.62
CA LEU A 204 15.45 -10.31 -20.56
C LEU A 204 15.29 -11.63 -21.33
N ALA A 205 14.77 -12.68 -20.70
CA ALA A 205 14.73 -14.02 -21.28
C ALA A 205 13.35 -14.42 -21.85
N ASP A 206 12.25 -13.89 -21.31
CA ASP A 206 10.88 -14.20 -21.73
C ASP A 206 9.97 -12.94 -21.83
N PRO A 207 10.25 -11.99 -22.73
CA PRO A 207 9.41 -10.79 -22.91
C PRO A 207 7.96 -11.09 -23.31
N LEU A 208 7.69 -12.16 -24.08
CA LEU A 208 6.32 -12.50 -24.51
C LEU A 208 5.44 -12.99 -23.35
N ALA A 209 6.01 -13.45 -22.23
CA ALA A 209 5.24 -13.70 -21.01
C ALA A 209 4.63 -12.42 -20.42
N LEU A 210 5.26 -11.27 -20.71
CA LEU A 210 4.85 -9.93 -20.26
C LEU A 210 4.04 -9.18 -21.34
N TRP A 211 3.59 -9.88 -22.38
CA TRP A 211 2.77 -9.31 -23.44
C TRP A 211 1.34 -9.83 -23.40
N ARG A 212 0.37 -8.91 -23.39
CA ARG A 212 -1.05 -9.21 -23.51
C ARG A 212 -1.53 -8.84 -24.92
N PRO A 213 -1.78 -9.81 -25.81
CA PRO A 213 -2.32 -9.51 -27.13
C PRO A 213 -3.69 -8.85 -27.01
N ALA A 214 -3.98 -7.84 -27.84
CA ALA A 214 -5.31 -7.26 -27.86
C ALA A 214 -6.32 -8.33 -28.26
N ARG A 215 -7.41 -8.48 -27.51
CA ARG A 215 -8.50 -9.35 -27.92
C ARG A 215 -9.10 -8.76 -29.19
N VAL A 216 -8.85 -9.39 -30.33
CA VAL A 216 -9.55 -9.08 -31.58
C VAL A 216 -11.04 -9.38 -31.35
N PRO A 217 -11.97 -8.41 -31.51
CA PRO A 217 -13.39 -8.71 -31.50
C PRO A 217 -13.68 -9.76 -32.59
N ALA A 218 -14.40 -10.82 -32.24
CA ALA A 218 -14.78 -11.85 -33.19
C ALA A 218 -15.36 -11.22 -34.47
N GLN A 219 -14.68 -11.49 -35.60
CA GLN A 219 -14.97 -11.13 -36.99
C GLN A 219 -16.30 -10.39 -37.22
N ARG A 220 -16.22 -9.10 -37.55
CA ARG A 220 -17.25 -8.42 -38.32
C ARG A 220 -16.68 -8.08 -39.69
N GLY A 221 -17.09 -8.85 -40.71
CA GLY A 221 -16.93 -8.53 -42.13
C GLY A 221 -15.59 -8.92 -42.74
N ARG A 222 -15.62 -9.92 -43.64
CA ARG A 222 -14.58 -10.14 -44.65
C ARG A 222 -14.57 -8.94 -45.61
N GLU A 223 -13.80 -7.91 -45.31
CA GLU A 223 -13.28 -7.02 -46.34
C GLU A 223 -11.80 -7.32 -46.47
N SER A 224 -11.44 -7.98 -47.59
CA SER A 224 -10.07 -8.26 -48.00
C SER A 224 -9.32 -6.95 -48.17
N THR A 225 -8.78 -6.44 -47.08
CA THR A 225 -7.70 -5.47 -47.09
C THR A 225 -6.41 -6.26 -46.89
N THR A 226 -5.79 -6.64 -48.00
CA THR A 226 -4.41 -7.13 -48.14
C THR A 226 -3.40 -6.02 -47.79
N SER A 227 -3.62 -5.37 -46.65
CA SER A 227 -2.86 -4.19 -46.24
C SER A 227 -2.02 -4.54 -45.02
N VAL A 228 -0.73 -4.20 -45.10
CA VAL A 228 0.22 -4.19 -43.98
C VAL A 228 -0.38 -3.51 -42.74
N VAL A 229 -1.28 -2.54 -42.94
CA VAL A 229 -2.01 -1.82 -41.88
C VAL A 229 -2.93 -2.74 -41.06
N ALA A 230 -3.60 -3.72 -41.68
CA ALA A 230 -4.46 -4.66 -40.98
C ALA A 230 -3.63 -5.65 -40.14
N ALA A 231 -2.46 -6.07 -40.64
CA ALA A 231 -1.49 -6.86 -39.87
C ALA A 231 -0.93 -6.06 -38.69
N GLN A 232 -0.66 -4.75 -38.87
CA GLN A 232 -0.22 -3.85 -37.80
C GLN A 232 -1.26 -3.69 -36.69
N GLN A 233 -2.54 -3.60 -37.06
CA GLN A 233 -3.66 -3.50 -36.12
C GLN A 233 -3.95 -4.82 -35.38
N ALA A 234 -3.78 -5.96 -36.05
CA ALA A 234 -3.88 -7.28 -35.43
C ALA A 234 -2.73 -7.57 -34.45
N ALA A 235 -1.55 -6.99 -34.69
CA ALA A 235 -0.39 -7.06 -33.80
C ALA A 235 -0.47 -6.10 -32.59
N ALA A 236 -1.57 -5.35 -32.44
CA ALA A 236 -1.75 -4.47 -31.29
C ALA A 236 -1.90 -5.29 -29.99
N GLY A 237 -1.27 -4.84 -28.93
CA GLY A 237 -1.34 -5.43 -27.60
C GLY A 237 -0.78 -4.49 -26.55
N ALA A 238 -0.72 -4.94 -25.32
CA ALA A 238 -0.23 -4.15 -24.19
C ALA A 238 0.81 -4.91 -23.39
N VAL A 239 1.82 -4.18 -22.93
CA VAL A 239 2.82 -4.70 -21.99
C VAL A 239 2.16 -4.86 -20.62
N ASP A 240 2.32 -6.03 -20.00
CA ASP A 240 1.84 -6.30 -18.65
C ASP A 240 2.76 -5.66 -17.61
N VAL A 241 2.31 -4.52 -17.09
CA VAL A 241 3.03 -3.75 -16.06
C VAL A 241 2.55 -4.03 -14.64
N ALA A 242 1.57 -4.92 -14.44
CA ALA A 242 0.89 -5.06 -13.15
C ALA A 242 1.83 -5.46 -12.00
N ARG A 243 2.76 -6.39 -12.26
CA ARG A 243 3.79 -6.82 -11.27
C ARG A 243 4.78 -5.70 -10.95
N PHE A 244 5.12 -4.85 -11.93
CA PHE A 244 6.02 -3.70 -11.74
C PHE A 244 5.33 -2.58 -10.96
N ASP A 245 4.07 -2.30 -11.25
CA ASP A 245 3.26 -1.35 -10.48
C ASP A 245 3.09 -1.83 -9.04
N GLN A 246 2.88 -3.13 -8.83
CA GLN A 246 2.77 -3.69 -7.49
C GLN A 246 4.09 -3.60 -6.73
N ALA A 247 5.22 -3.96 -7.35
CA ALA A 247 6.54 -3.82 -6.74
C ALA A 247 6.85 -2.36 -6.38
N GLY A 248 6.46 -1.40 -7.24
CA GLY A 248 6.57 0.03 -6.96
C GLY A 248 5.75 0.46 -5.74
N ARG A 249 4.48 0.03 -5.64
CA ARG A 249 3.63 0.31 -4.48
C ARG A 249 4.19 -0.29 -3.18
N THR A 250 4.70 -1.53 -3.25
CA THR A 250 5.35 -2.18 -2.10
C THR A 250 6.57 -1.37 -1.66
N LEU A 251 7.41 -0.94 -2.60
CA LEU A 251 8.58 -0.11 -2.30
C LEU A 251 8.18 1.23 -1.66
N ASP A 252 7.14 1.89 -2.15
CA ASP A 252 6.64 3.14 -1.58
C ASP A 252 6.05 2.94 -0.17
N SER A 253 5.36 1.83 0.09
CA SER A 253 4.91 1.47 1.45
C SER A 253 6.09 1.31 2.41
N ILE A 254 7.11 0.55 1.99
CA ILE A 254 8.34 0.35 2.77
C ILE A 254 9.04 1.69 3.05
N ARG A 255 9.05 2.61 2.08
CA ARG A 255 9.62 3.96 2.28
C ARG A 255 8.88 4.75 3.35
N VAL A 256 7.54 4.74 3.31
CA VAL A 256 6.71 5.42 4.32
C VAL A 256 6.95 4.84 5.71
N GLU A 257 7.03 3.52 5.84
CA GLU A 257 7.32 2.86 7.11
C GLU A 257 8.75 3.17 7.59
N LEU A 258 9.73 3.21 6.70
CA LEU A 258 11.10 3.60 7.03
C LEU A 258 11.19 5.05 7.50
N GLU A 259 10.44 5.97 6.90
CA GLU A 259 10.35 7.36 7.37
C GLU A 259 9.78 7.44 8.79
N GLN A 260 8.78 6.63 9.12
CA GLN A 260 8.24 6.55 10.48
C GLN A 260 9.28 6.00 11.47
N LEU A 261 10.06 4.99 11.08
CA LEU A 261 11.14 4.46 11.90
C LEU A 261 12.27 5.47 12.12
N LEU A 262 12.61 6.27 11.11
CA LEU A 262 13.59 7.34 11.23
C LEU A 262 13.13 8.40 12.25
N ARG A 263 11.87 8.81 12.19
CA ARG A 263 11.28 9.72 13.19
C ARG A 263 11.30 9.10 14.58
N LEU A 264 10.89 7.84 14.71
CA LEU A 264 10.93 7.12 15.99
C LEU A 264 12.35 7.07 16.56
N ARG A 265 13.36 6.80 15.73
CA ARG A 265 14.77 6.81 16.15
C ARG A 265 15.17 8.17 16.71
N ASP A 266 14.80 9.24 16.01
CA ASP A 266 15.19 10.60 16.37
C ASP A 266 14.44 11.09 17.62
N GLU A 267 13.20 10.63 17.85
CA GLU A 267 12.36 11.02 18.98
C GLU A 267 12.46 10.09 20.20
N ALA A 268 12.97 8.85 20.03
CA ALA A 268 12.94 7.81 21.07
C ALA A 268 13.60 8.24 22.37
N ASP A 269 14.74 8.95 22.28
CA ASP A 269 15.43 9.43 23.48
C ASP A 269 14.57 10.45 24.21
N GLU A 270 14.01 11.44 23.52
CA GLU A 270 13.15 12.45 24.14
C GLU A 270 11.93 11.80 24.80
N ARG A 271 11.26 10.88 24.10
CA ARG A 271 10.10 10.13 24.61
C ARG A 271 10.45 9.33 25.87
N LEU A 272 11.57 8.61 25.88
CA LEU A 272 12.06 7.89 27.06
C LEU A 272 12.32 8.81 28.25
N HIS A 273 12.92 9.99 28.02
CA HIS A 273 13.14 10.98 29.07
C HIS A 273 11.81 11.52 29.63
N GLN A 274 10.83 11.78 28.77
CA GLN A 274 9.50 12.24 29.18
C GLN A 274 8.78 11.19 30.04
N VAL A 275 8.82 9.91 29.66
CA VAL A 275 8.28 8.80 30.48
C VAL A 275 8.97 8.72 31.83
N ALA A 276 10.30 8.76 31.85
CA ALA A 276 11.07 8.72 33.09
C ALA A 276 10.75 9.90 34.02
N ASP A 277 10.54 11.09 33.47
CA ASP A 277 10.12 12.29 34.20
C ASP A 277 8.71 12.14 34.79
N LEU A 278 7.76 11.59 34.02
CA LEU A 278 6.40 11.32 34.52
C LEU A 278 6.41 10.33 35.68
N LEU A 279 7.16 9.24 35.57
CA LEU A 279 7.31 8.26 36.65
C LEU A 279 7.95 8.87 37.89
N ARG A 280 9.01 9.70 37.73
CA ARG A 280 9.65 10.41 38.85
C ARG A 280 8.65 11.30 39.59
N ARG A 281 7.79 12.02 38.86
CA ARG A 281 6.74 12.85 39.44
C ARG A 281 5.68 12.01 40.15
N ALA A 282 5.26 10.89 39.56
CA ALA A 282 4.29 9.99 40.17
C ALA A 282 4.80 9.40 41.50
N ASP A 283 6.06 8.93 41.53
CA ASP A 283 6.68 8.42 42.75
C ASP A 283 6.83 9.49 43.84
N ALA A 284 7.17 10.72 43.47
CA ALA A 284 7.23 11.84 44.40
C ALA A 284 5.84 12.13 45.02
N THR A 285 4.79 12.20 44.19
CA THR A 285 3.40 12.38 44.66
C THR A 285 2.92 11.22 45.54
N LEU A 286 3.29 9.97 45.23
CA LEU A 286 3.01 8.83 46.10
C LEU A 286 3.78 8.91 47.43
N GLY A 287 5.03 9.40 47.40
CA GLY A 287 5.82 9.69 48.61
C GLY A 287 5.12 10.70 49.51
N GLU A 288 4.68 11.82 48.94
CA GLU A 288 3.90 12.86 49.62
C GLU A 288 2.59 12.30 50.18
N ALA A 289 1.86 11.47 49.41
CA ALA A 289 0.63 10.83 49.87
C ALA A 289 0.88 9.89 51.06
N ARG A 290 1.97 9.13 51.08
CA ARG A 290 2.32 8.27 52.22
C ARG A 290 2.66 9.10 53.46
N GLN A 291 3.39 10.20 53.31
CA GLN A 291 3.68 11.11 54.43
C GLN A 291 2.38 11.74 54.96
N ALA A 292 1.54 12.27 54.08
CA ALA A 292 0.25 12.85 54.45
C ALA A 292 -0.66 11.84 55.15
N ARG A 293 -0.66 10.57 54.72
CA ARG A 293 -1.41 9.49 55.37
C ARG A 293 -0.94 9.26 56.80
N GLY A 294 0.37 9.23 57.03
CA GLY A 294 0.94 9.17 58.37
C GLY A 294 0.48 10.33 59.26
N GLU A 295 0.46 11.55 58.73
CA GLU A 295 -0.01 12.73 59.45
C GLU A 295 -1.52 12.67 59.77
N VAL A 296 -2.34 12.23 58.82
CA VAL A 296 -3.80 12.12 59.01
C VAL A 296 -4.10 11.09 60.10
N LEU A 297 -3.47 9.92 60.04
CA LEU A 297 -3.65 8.85 61.04
C LEU A 297 -3.20 9.29 62.44
N ALA A 298 -2.20 10.18 62.55
CA ALA A 298 -1.78 10.75 63.82
C ALA A 298 -2.72 11.86 64.33
N LYS A 299 -3.29 12.68 63.43
CA LYS A 299 -4.05 13.89 63.78
C LYS A 299 -5.57 13.70 63.85
N ILE A 300 -6.12 12.67 63.19
CA ILE A 300 -7.55 12.47 63.00
C ILE A 300 -7.95 11.10 63.57
N ALA A 301 -8.93 11.09 64.46
CA ALA A 301 -9.45 9.87 65.06
C ALA A 301 -10.41 9.14 64.11
N ALA A 302 -10.44 7.81 64.18
CA ALA A 302 -11.46 6.94 63.60
C ALA A 302 -11.74 7.17 62.09
N THR A 303 -10.72 7.54 61.30
CA THR A 303 -10.83 7.71 59.85
C THR A 303 -10.13 6.57 59.12
N GLU A 304 -10.86 5.88 58.25
CA GLU A 304 -10.28 4.91 57.31
C GLU A 304 -9.62 5.66 56.17
N VAL A 305 -8.30 5.83 56.23
CA VAL A 305 -7.51 6.46 55.16
C VAL A 305 -7.07 5.37 54.17
N PRO A 306 -7.39 5.49 52.86
CA PRO A 306 -7.01 4.52 51.85
C PRO A 306 -5.51 4.20 51.88
N ALA A 307 -5.16 2.94 51.58
CA ALA A 307 -3.76 2.55 51.45
C ALA A 307 -3.17 3.16 50.16
N VAL A 308 -2.01 3.82 50.29
CA VAL A 308 -1.30 4.38 49.14
C VAL A 308 -0.42 3.28 48.53
N PRO A 309 -0.49 3.04 47.21
CA PRO A 309 0.35 2.05 46.51
C PRO A 309 1.86 2.24 46.73
N GLY A 310 2.63 1.18 46.48
CA GLY A 310 4.10 1.18 46.55
C GLY A 310 4.81 1.88 45.38
N PRO A 311 6.14 1.85 45.31
CA PRO A 311 6.91 2.38 44.18
C PRO A 311 6.59 1.67 42.86
N LEU A 312 6.69 2.38 41.74
CA LEU A 312 6.33 1.89 40.40
C LEU A 312 7.43 1.03 39.75
N ALA A 313 7.91 -0.01 40.42
CA ALA A 313 9.06 -0.83 39.98
C ALA A 313 8.88 -1.44 38.58
N ALA A 314 7.72 -2.05 38.30
CA ALA A 314 7.45 -2.69 37.01
C ALA A 314 7.54 -1.72 35.81
N LEU A 315 7.10 -0.46 35.99
CA LEU A 315 7.20 0.55 34.92
C LEU A 315 8.65 1.03 34.72
N ARG A 316 9.45 1.06 35.80
CA ARG A 316 10.88 1.37 35.69
C ARG A 316 11.64 0.25 34.96
N ASP A 317 11.33 -1.00 35.27
CA ASP A 317 11.89 -2.15 34.55
C ASP A 317 11.49 -2.09 33.06
N GLY A 318 10.27 -1.69 32.76
CA GLY A 318 9.82 -1.42 31.38
C GLY A 318 10.61 -0.31 30.68
N VAL A 319 10.93 0.79 31.36
CA VAL A 319 11.80 1.85 30.82
C VAL A 319 13.22 1.34 30.57
N HIS A 320 13.77 0.50 31.46
CA HIS A 320 15.06 -0.14 31.23
C HIS A 320 15.04 -1.06 30.00
N GLN A 321 14.00 -1.89 29.87
CA GLN A 321 13.80 -2.74 28.70
C GLN A 321 13.70 -1.91 27.40
N ALA A 322 12.96 -0.80 27.42
CA ALA A 322 12.86 0.10 26.28
C ALA A 322 14.22 0.72 25.91
N ALA A 323 15.04 1.11 26.90
CA ALA A 323 16.39 1.60 26.66
C ALA A 323 17.31 0.52 26.05
N GLU A 324 17.17 -0.75 26.44
CA GLU A 324 17.90 -1.87 25.83
C GLU A 324 17.45 -2.12 24.37
N LEU A 325 16.14 -2.11 24.10
CA LEU A 325 15.62 -2.26 22.74
C LEU A 325 16.12 -1.15 21.81
N ARG A 326 16.16 0.10 22.31
CA ARG A 326 16.74 1.25 21.59
C ARG A 326 18.22 1.03 21.28
N GLN A 327 19.02 0.59 22.26
CA GLN A 327 20.45 0.32 22.06
C GLN A 327 20.72 -0.77 21.02
N ASN A 328 19.85 -1.78 20.98
CA ASN A 328 19.94 -2.88 20.02
C ASN A 328 19.30 -2.58 18.66
N GLY A 329 18.71 -1.40 18.45
CA GLY A 329 18.04 -1.02 17.20
C GLY A 329 16.77 -1.83 16.90
N LEU A 330 16.10 -2.38 17.92
CA LEU A 330 14.89 -3.20 17.78
C LEU A 330 13.64 -2.31 17.75
N TRP A 331 13.58 -1.41 16.78
CA TRP A 331 12.57 -0.35 16.66
C TRP A 331 11.12 -0.86 16.61
N HIS A 332 10.88 -1.96 15.90
CA HIS A 332 9.56 -2.58 15.80
C HIS A 332 8.98 -3.04 17.15
N ARG A 333 9.84 -3.37 18.12
CA ARG A 333 9.42 -3.72 19.50
C ARG A 333 9.39 -2.50 20.41
N LEU A 334 10.28 -1.54 20.15
CA LEU A 334 10.37 -0.31 20.93
C LEU A 334 9.10 0.53 20.79
N ALA A 335 8.60 0.73 19.57
CA ALA A 335 7.42 1.57 19.30
C ALA A 335 6.21 1.21 20.19
N PRO A 336 5.66 -0.03 20.14
CA PRO A 336 4.49 -0.38 20.95
C PRO A 336 4.78 -0.35 22.45
N LEU A 337 6.02 -0.65 22.87
CA LEU A 337 6.41 -0.59 24.27
C LEU A 337 6.44 0.87 24.77
N LEU A 338 6.98 1.80 23.99
CA LEU A 338 7.00 3.23 24.34
C LEU A 338 5.59 3.80 24.43
N ASP A 339 4.73 3.51 23.45
CA ASP A 339 3.34 3.98 23.45
C ASP A 339 2.61 3.50 24.72
N ALA A 340 2.78 2.23 25.08
CA ALA A 340 2.19 1.67 26.29
C ALA A 340 2.76 2.30 27.58
N LEU A 341 4.08 2.51 27.64
CA LEU A 341 4.74 3.12 28.81
C LEU A 341 4.33 4.58 29.02
N GLU A 342 4.16 5.35 27.94
CA GLU A 342 3.68 6.74 28.01
C GLU A 342 2.26 6.81 28.57
N GLU A 343 1.36 5.97 28.04
CA GLU A 343 -0.01 5.91 28.53
C GLU A 343 -0.05 5.48 30.00
N GLN A 344 0.67 4.42 30.36
CA GLN A 344 0.72 3.91 31.73
C GLN A 344 1.32 4.92 32.71
N ALA A 345 2.43 5.59 32.35
CA ALA A 345 3.06 6.59 33.22
C ALA A 345 2.13 7.79 33.46
N ALA A 346 1.40 8.24 32.44
CA ALA A 346 0.42 9.31 32.58
C ALA A 346 -0.75 8.90 33.50
N GLN A 347 -1.26 7.67 33.33
CA GLN A 347 -2.32 7.12 34.18
C GLN A 347 -1.86 7.00 35.65
N GLU A 348 -0.64 6.52 35.89
CA GLU A 348 -0.10 6.38 37.26
C GLU A 348 0.12 7.73 37.94
N LEU A 349 0.59 8.76 37.21
CA LEU A 349 0.67 10.11 37.76
C LEU A 349 -0.70 10.64 38.18
N GLN A 350 -1.73 10.36 37.37
CA GLN A 350 -3.09 10.77 37.70
C GLN A 350 -3.63 10.03 38.93
N ARG A 351 -3.41 8.71 39.01
CA ARG A 351 -3.77 7.90 40.19
C ARG A 351 -3.05 8.38 41.45
N ALA A 352 -1.77 8.69 41.36
CA ALA A 352 -0.98 9.21 42.48
C ALA A 352 -1.56 10.54 43.03
N ARG A 353 -1.93 11.46 42.14
CA ARG A 353 -2.58 12.74 42.50
C ARG A 353 -3.94 12.53 43.16
N GLN A 354 -4.73 11.59 42.65
CA GLN A 354 -6.01 11.22 43.26
C GLN A 354 -5.79 10.66 44.67
N SER A 355 -4.85 9.72 44.85
CA SER A 355 -4.51 9.19 46.18
C SER A 355 -4.06 10.27 47.15
N LEU A 356 -3.22 11.22 46.72
CA LEU A 356 -2.82 12.35 47.57
C LEU A 356 -4.02 13.19 48.01
N THR A 357 -4.94 13.47 47.08
CA THR A 357 -6.15 14.25 47.37
C THR A 357 -7.06 13.52 48.36
N GLU A 358 -7.31 12.24 48.15
CA GLU A 358 -8.13 11.40 49.03
C GLU A 358 -7.54 11.30 50.44
N VAL A 359 -6.23 11.12 50.54
CA VAL A 359 -5.52 11.03 51.81
C VAL A 359 -5.56 12.36 52.57
N THR A 360 -5.43 13.50 51.89
CA THR A 360 -5.40 14.82 52.52
C THR A 360 -6.78 15.39 52.84
N ALA A 361 -7.85 14.83 52.25
CA ALA A 361 -9.22 15.31 52.43
C ALA A 361 -9.66 15.46 53.90
N PRO A 362 -9.37 14.52 54.84
CA PRO A 362 -9.75 14.68 56.25
C PRO A 362 -9.08 15.88 56.93
N LEU A 363 -7.82 16.19 56.60
CA LEU A 363 -7.13 17.36 57.12
C LEU A 363 -7.72 18.66 56.54
N ALA A 364 -8.10 18.66 55.27
CA ALA A 364 -8.78 19.78 54.64
C ALA A 364 -10.13 20.07 55.32
N VAL A 365 -10.94 19.02 55.58
CA VAL A 365 -12.21 19.15 56.34
C VAL A 365 -11.97 19.73 57.73
N ARG A 366 -10.91 19.29 58.43
CA ARG A 366 -10.53 19.88 59.73
C ARG A 366 -10.24 21.36 59.63
N ALA A 367 -9.48 21.78 58.62
CA ALA A 367 -9.12 23.18 58.41
C ALA A 367 -10.36 24.03 58.06
N GLU A 368 -11.25 23.51 57.22
CA GLU A 368 -12.52 24.16 56.89
C GLU A 368 -13.41 24.37 58.12
N LEU A 369 -13.59 23.34 58.95
CA LEU A 369 -14.38 23.43 60.18
C LEU A 369 -13.82 24.47 61.16
N ARG A 370 -12.48 24.60 61.24
CA ARG A 370 -11.84 25.66 62.04
C ARG A 370 -12.16 27.05 61.49
N GLY A 371 -12.00 27.26 60.19
CA GLY A 371 -12.33 28.54 59.55
C GLY A 371 -13.82 28.90 59.70
N ARG A 372 -14.72 27.92 59.57
CA ARG A 372 -16.16 28.10 59.81
C ARG A 372 -16.46 28.49 61.25
N LEU A 373 -15.82 27.84 62.22
CA LEU A 373 -15.98 28.17 63.64
C LEU A 373 -15.53 29.62 63.92
N ASP A 374 -14.39 30.04 63.35
CA ASP A 374 -13.87 31.40 63.50
C ASP A 374 -14.82 32.44 62.85
N ALA A 375 -15.40 32.13 61.70
CA ALA A 375 -16.42 32.98 61.06
C ALA A 375 -17.69 33.10 61.93
N TYR A 376 -18.18 31.99 62.49
CA TYR A 376 -19.35 32.02 63.38
C TYR A 376 -19.05 32.77 64.69
N LYS A 377 -17.82 32.69 65.22
CA LYS A 377 -17.41 33.50 66.38
C LYS A 377 -17.48 34.99 66.07
N ALA A 378 -17.00 35.41 64.89
CA ALA A 378 -17.10 36.80 64.47
C ALA A 378 -18.57 37.24 64.30
N MET A 379 -19.45 36.35 63.85
CA MET A 379 -20.89 36.60 63.76
C MET A 379 -21.54 36.76 65.14
N ALA A 380 -21.20 35.89 66.10
CA ALA A 380 -21.67 35.98 67.49
C ALA A 380 -21.33 37.34 68.12
N ALA A 381 -20.10 37.83 67.89
CA ALA A 381 -19.66 39.14 68.36
C ALA A 381 -20.46 40.30 67.73
N ARG A 382 -20.79 40.21 66.44
CA ARG A 382 -21.62 41.23 65.75
C ARG A 382 -23.07 41.25 66.23
N LEU A 383 -23.61 40.10 66.60
CA LEU A 383 -24.99 39.97 67.11
C LEU A 383 -25.12 40.32 68.59
N GLY A 384 -24.01 40.58 69.30
CA GLY A 384 -24.03 40.92 70.73
C GLY A 384 -24.35 39.74 71.65
N VAL A 385 -24.43 38.51 71.13
CA VAL A 385 -24.75 37.27 71.88
C VAL A 385 -23.50 36.50 72.31
N ALA A 386 -22.32 37.09 72.15
CA ALA A 386 -21.05 36.44 72.47
C ALA A 386 -20.84 36.18 73.97
N GLU A 387 -21.56 36.89 74.83
CA GLU A 387 -21.49 36.75 76.30
C GLU A 387 -22.51 35.76 76.86
N ASP A 388 -23.39 35.20 76.01
CA ASP A 388 -24.36 34.19 76.43
C ASP A 388 -23.62 32.90 76.87
N PRO A 389 -23.81 32.42 78.11
CA PRO A 389 -23.19 31.19 78.61
C PRO A 389 -23.38 29.98 77.68
N GLU A 390 -24.54 29.86 77.03
CA GLU A 390 -24.87 28.74 76.14
C GLU A 390 -24.08 28.79 74.82
N VAL A 391 -23.77 30.00 74.34
CA VAL A 391 -22.98 30.26 73.13
C VAL A 391 -21.49 30.03 73.43
N ILE A 392 -21.02 30.46 74.61
CA ILE A 392 -19.65 30.23 75.08
C ILE A 392 -19.36 28.74 75.23
N GLU A 393 -20.22 27.99 75.93
CA GLU A 393 -20.02 26.55 76.14
C GLU A 393 -19.93 25.78 74.81
N ARG A 394 -20.82 26.10 73.87
CA ARG A 394 -20.83 25.46 72.55
C ARG A 394 -19.61 25.81 71.72
N TYR A 395 -19.14 27.07 71.78
CA TYR A 395 -17.91 27.49 71.14
C TYR A 395 -16.70 26.74 71.72
N GLU A 396 -16.57 26.71 73.04
CA GLU A 396 -15.46 26.04 73.73
C GLU A 396 -15.45 24.54 73.44
N LYS A 397 -16.62 23.89 73.41
CA LYS A 397 -16.72 22.47 73.07
C LYS A 397 -16.28 22.20 71.62
N ALA A 398 -16.70 23.02 70.66
CA ALA A 398 -16.29 22.89 69.26
C ALA A 398 -14.79 23.16 69.10
N ARG A 399 -14.25 24.18 69.78
CA ARG A 399 -12.82 24.51 69.78
C ARG A 399 -11.98 23.40 70.39
N TRP A 400 -12.38 22.84 71.52
CA TRP A 400 -11.65 21.76 72.17
C TRP A 400 -11.52 20.54 71.26
N LEU A 401 -12.63 20.11 70.63
CA LEU A 401 -12.63 19.00 69.68
C LEU A 401 -11.71 19.28 68.46
N LEU A 402 -11.82 20.46 67.84
CA LEU A 402 -11.04 20.80 66.64
C LEU A 402 -9.55 20.99 66.89
N TRP A 403 -9.12 21.35 68.09
CA TRP A 403 -7.70 21.52 68.45
C TRP A 403 -7.10 20.32 69.19
N SER A 404 -7.89 19.30 69.53
CA SER A 404 -7.40 18.01 70.04
C SER A 404 -6.61 17.22 68.99
N ALA A 405 -5.72 16.34 69.44
CA ALA A 405 -5.05 15.35 68.59
C ALA A 405 -5.06 14.01 69.33
N PRO A 406 -5.70 12.95 68.79
CA PRO A 406 -6.42 12.90 67.51
C PRO A 406 -7.83 13.54 67.56
N CYS A 407 -8.23 14.22 66.48
CA CYS A 407 -9.52 14.90 66.35
C CYS A 407 -10.59 13.99 65.73
N ASP A 408 -11.72 13.78 66.41
CA ASP A 408 -12.89 13.15 65.80
C ASP A 408 -13.65 14.17 64.93
N LEU A 409 -13.53 14.02 63.60
CA LEU A 409 -14.14 14.95 62.64
C LEU A 409 -15.66 14.93 62.68
N ARG A 410 -16.29 13.77 62.94
CA ARG A 410 -17.76 13.67 63.00
C ARG A 410 -18.29 14.41 64.23
N ALA A 411 -17.67 14.19 65.38
CA ALA A 411 -18.01 14.90 66.60
C ALA A 411 -17.75 16.41 66.49
N ALA A 412 -16.62 16.80 65.88
CA ALA A 412 -16.27 18.20 65.67
C ALA A 412 -17.27 18.92 64.73
N ALA A 413 -17.65 18.29 63.62
CA ALA A 413 -18.63 18.85 62.68
C ALA A 413 -20.02 19.04 63.34
N ALA A 414 -20.45 18.07 64.14
CA ALA A 414 -21.70 18.17 64.91
C ALA A 414 -21.64 19.32 65.93
N ALA A 415 -20.50 19.50 66.62
CA ALA A 415 -20.32 20.58 67.59
C ALA A 415 -20.35 21.97 66.93
N VAL A 416 -19.68 22.15 65.79
CA VAL A 416 -19.74 23.40 65.00
C VAL A 416 -21.17 23.70 64.53
N THR A 417 -21.92 22.67 64.11
CA THR A 417 -23.32 22.83 63.68
C THR A 417 -24.23 23.26 64.83
N ARG A 418 -24.06 22.68 66.03
CA ARG A 418 -24.80 23.11 67.23
C ARG A 418 -24.46 24.54 67.64
N PHE A 419 -23.20 24.94 67.53
CA PHE A 419 -22.81 26.34 67.75
C PHE A 419 -23.48 27.28 66.74
N GLN A 420 -23.50 26.94 65.45
CA GLN A 420 -24.21 27.70 64.43
C GLN A 420 -25.72 27.82 64.74
N GLN A 421 -26.36 26.74 65.21
CA GLN A 421 -27.78 26.74 65.56
C GLN A 421 -28.09 27.66 66.74
N ALA A 422 -27.20 27.73 67.75
CA ALA A 422 -27.34 28.64 68.88
C ALA A 422 -27.26 30.13 68.48
N LEU A 423 -26.62 30.44 67.35
CA LEU A 423 -26.56 31.81 66.80
C LEU A 423 -27.78 32.17 65.95
N ARG A 424 -28.66 31.21 65.62
CA ARG A 424 -29.91 31.50 64.91
C ARG A 424 -30.93 32.04 65.92
N PRO A 425 -31.65 33.14 65.61
CA PRO A 425 -32.74 33.58 66.45
C PRO A 425 -33.77 32.44 66.57
N ALA A 426 -34.24 32.16 67.79
CA ALA A 426 -35.32 31.20 68.00
C ALA A 426 -36.50 31.59 67.09
N ALA A 427 -36.90 30.67 66.21
CA ALA A 427 -38.11 30.87 65.42
C ALA A 427 -39.27 31.12 66.40
N ALA A 428 -39.85 32.32 66.31
CA ALA A 428 -41.02 32.69 67.09
C ALA A 428 -42.11 31.60 66.93
N PRO A 429 -42.78 31.15 68.01
CA PRO A 429 -43.91 30.26 67.89
C PRO A 429 -44.99 30.92 67.02
N GLN A 430 -45.46 30.20 66.01
CA GLN A 430 -46.63 30.56 65.23
C GLN A 430 -47.83 30.77 66.17
N ASP A 431 -48.37 31.98 66.15
CA ASP A 431 -49.66 32.32 66.74
C ASP A 431 -50.75 31.40 66.20
N ALA A 432 -51.14 30.42 67.00
CA ALA A 432 -52.25 29.53 66.72
C ALA A 432 -53.14 29.37 67.96
N ARG A 433 -54.31 30.02 67.86
CA ARG A 433 -55.58 29.90 68.62
C ARG A 433 -55.69 30.86 69.81
N ARG A 434 -56.49 31.94 69.71
CA ARG A 434 -57.96 32.11 69.50
C ARG A 434 -58.69 32.27 70.85
N TYR A 435 -59.57 33.28 70.86
CA TYR A 435 -60.80 33.43 71.66
C TYR A 435 -60.57 33.76 73.15
N ASP A 436 -61.28 34.68 73.82
CA ASP A 436 -62.55 35.35 73.53
C ASP A 436 -62.82 36.47 74.56
N GLY A 437 -63.68 37.44 74.24
CA GLY A 437 -64.69 37.92 75.20
C GLY A 437 -64.49 39.20 76.03
N GLN A 438 -65.32 40.20 75.68
CA GLN A 438 -66.13 41.07 76.56
C GLN A 438 -65.56 42.36 77.20
N GLY A 439 -66.13 43.50 76.75
CA GLY A 439 -67.02 44.31 77.59
C GLY A 439 -66.47 45.59 78.21
N GLU A 440 -66.66 46.74 77.56
CA GLU A 440 -67.62 47.80 77.95
C GLU A 440 -67.75 48.85 76.84
#